data_AF-A0A0S8EDM1-F1
#
_entry.id   AF-A0A0S8EDM1-F1
#
_cell.length_a   1.000
_cell.length_b   1.000
_cell.length_c   1.000
_cell.angle_alpha   90.00
_cell.angle_beta   90.00
_cell.angle_gamma   90.00
#
_symmetry.space_group_name_H-M   'P 1'
#
loop_
_entity.id
_entity.type
_entity.pdbx_description
1 polymer ?
#
loop_
_entity_poly.entity_id
_entity_poly.type
_entity_poly.pdbx_seq_one_letter_code
_entity_poly.pdbx_strand_id
1 'polypeptide(L)'
;SQTENASIAHFGDALWWAVATISTVGYGDEAPTTAEGRGVGVVLIIAGITFFSVLTANLAAFLTRAESAENEESQIEVLMRKIEGLEAAVRQSLQAQQPRFDDTAPPR
;
A
#
# COMPACT_ATOMS: atom_id res chain seq x y z
N SER A 1 14.44 -12.77 53.71
CA SER A 1 14.08 -11.42 53.18
C SER A 1 13.01 -11.60 52.12
N GLN A 2 11.75 -11.70 52.55
CA GLN A 2 10.57 -11.65 51.67
C GLN A 2 9.99 -10.23 51.81
N THR A 3 10.21 -9.41 50.80
CA THR A 3 9.65 -8.07 50.60
C THR A 3 9.67 -7.90 49.07
N GLU A 4 8.65 -7.55 48.33
CA GLU A 4 7.22 -7.32 48.53
C GLU A 4 6.71 -7.24 47.08
N ASN A 5 5.75 -8.06 46.69
CA ASN A 5 5.30 -8.22 45.30
C ASN A 5 4.50 -7.00 44.78
N ALA A 6 5.14 -5.84 44.64
CA ALA A 6 4.56 -4.71 43.89
C ALA A 6 5.00 -4.85 42.43
N SER A 7 4.10 -5.34 41.58
CA SER A 7 4.40 -5.76 40.19
C SER A 7 4.86 -4.64 39.25
N ILE A 8 4.88 -3.38 39.70
CA ILE A 8 5.54 -2.22 39.09
C ILE A 8 5.84 -1.24 40.24
N ALA A 9 7.09 -1.13 40.71
CA ALA A 9 7.44 -0.27 41.86
C ALA A 9 8.06 1.07 41.40
N HIS A 10 8.74 1.06 40.26
CA HIS A 10 9.41 2.21 39.68
C HIS A 10 9.00 2.45 38.22
N PHE A 11 9.24 3.66 37.72
CA PHE A 11 8.98 4.00 36.32
C PHE A 11 9.74 3.10 35.32
N GLY A 12 10.92 2.60 35.72
CA GLY A 12 11.72 1.68 34.90
C GLY A 12 10.99 0.37 34.60
N ASP A 13 10.38 -0.23 35.61
CA ASP A 13 9.58 -1.47 35.53
C ASP A 13 8.37 -1.27 34.58
N ALA A 14 7.69 -0.12 34.72
CA ALA A 14 6.58 0.23 33.84
C ALA A 14 7.00 0.38 32.38
N LEU A 15 8.18 0.96 32.14
CA LEU A 15 8.73 1.13 30.79
C LEU A 15 9.16 -0.21 30.20
N TRP A 16 9.81 -1.06 30.98
CA TRP A 16 10.19 -2.42 30.57
C TRP A 16 8.97 -3.23 30.16
N TRP A 17 7.95 -3.27 31.03
CA TRP A 17 6.69 -3.94 30.73
C TRP A 17 6.01 -3.40 29.46
N ALA A 18 5.98 -2.07 29.29
CA ALA A 18 5.38 -1.45 28.11
C ALA A 18 6.12 -1.84 26.82
N VAL A 19 7.46 -1.83 26.84
CA VAL A 19 8.30 -2.25 25.70
C VAL A 19 8.08 -3.74 25.40
N ALA A 20 8.07 -4.61 26.41
CA ALA A 20 7.82 -6.04 26.26
C ALA A 20 6.41 -6.34 25.70
N THR A 21 5.41 -5.52 26.06
CA THR A 21 4.04 -5.65 25.58
C THR A 21 3.90 -5.16 24.13
N ILE A 22 4.44 -3.98 23.80
CA ILE A 22 4.40 -3.42 22.43
C ILE A 22 5.17 -4.30 21.44
N SER A 23 6.29 -4.87 21.87
CA SER A 23 7.08 -5.82 21.08
C SER A 23 6.45 -7.21 20.99
N THR A 24 5.29 -7.44 21.62
CA THR A 24 4.57 -8.72 21.68
C THR A 24 5.32 -9.87 22.34
N VAL A 25 6.42 -9.58 23.07
CA VAL A 25 7.21 -10.58 23.79
C VAL A 25 6.47 -11.07 25.03
N GLY A 26 5.95 -10.14 25.84
CA GLY A 26 5.08 -10.43 26.97
C GLY A 26 5.65 -11.43 27.99
N TYR A 27 6.77 -11.11 28.64
CA TYR A 27 7.40 -11.97 29.65
C TYR A 27 6.49 -12.35 30.83
N GLY A 28 5.57 -11.44 31.21
CA GLY A 28 4.55 -11.71 32.24
C GLY A 28 5.07 -11.71 33.69
N ASP A 29 6.31 -11.27 33.88
CA ASP A 29 6.99 -11.04 35.15
C ASP A 29 6.47 -9.79 35.88
N GLU A 30 6.19 -8.73 35.12
CA GLU A 30 5.66 -7.47 35.62
C GLU A 30 4.34 -7.15 34.91
N ALA A 31 3.29 -6.78 35.65
CA ALA A 31 2.00 -6.41 35.08
C ALA A 31 1.24 -5.43 36.00
N PRO A 32 0.53 -4.43 35.45
CA PRO A 32 -0.26 -3.52 36.26
C PRO A 32 -1.40 -4.26 36.97
N THR A 33 -1.37 -4.27 38.30
CA THR A 33 -2.41 -4.89 39.15
C THR A 33 -3.54 -3.93 39.48
N THR A 34 -3.33 -2.62 39.32
CA THR A 34 -4.32 -1.56 39.61
C THR A 34 -5.29 -1.33 38.45
N ALA A 35 -6.50 -0.85 38.75
CA ALA A 35 -7.52 -0.55 37.73
C ALA A 35 -7.04 0.51 36.73
N GLU A 36 -6.37 1.55 37.21
CA GLU A 36 -5.80 2.62 36.39
C GLU A 36 -4.67 2.09 35.48
N GLY A 37 -3.78 1.25 36.02
CA GLY A 37 -2.70 0.64 35.25
C GLY A 37 -3.21 -0.30 34.16
N ARG A 38 -4.30 -1.04 34.41
CA ARG A 38 -4.99 -1.82 33.37
C ARG A 38 -5.57 -0.96 32.27
N GLY A 39 -6.11 0.22 32.60
CA GLY A 39 -6.58 1.20 31.62
C GLY A 39 -5.46 1.66 30.68
N VAL A 40 -4.29 1.99 31.23
CA VAL A 40 -3.10 2.31 30.43
C VAL A 40 -2.68 1.12 29.56
N GLY A 41 -2.76 -0.11 30.07
CA GLY A 41 -2.48 -1.32 29.29
C GLY A 41 -3.40 -1.53 28.09
N VAL A 42 -4.68 -1.25 28.23
CA VAL A 42 -5.62 -1.31 27.11
C VAL A 42 -5.22 -0.30 26.02
N VAL A 43 -4.87 0.92 26.41
CA VAL A 43 -4.40 1.94 25.46
C VAL A 43 -3.11 1.51 24.76
N LEU A 44 -2.17 0.91 25.50
CA LEU A 44 -0.92 0.38 24.94
C LEU A 44 -1.17 -0.74 23.90
N ILE A 45 -2.10 -1.65 24.17
CA ILE A 45 -2.46 -2.71 23.21
C ILE A 45 -3.05 -2.11 21.93
N ILE A 46 -3.98 -1.16 22.06
CA ILE A 46 -4.58 -0.47 20.91
C ILE A 46 -3.51 0.29 20.11
N ALA A 47 -2.58 0.96 20.80
CA ALA A 47 -1.47 1.66 20.17
C ALA A 47 -0.58 0.70 19.37
N GLY A 48 -0.26 -0.47 19.94
CA GLY A 48 0.48 -1.53 19.24
C GLY A 48 -0.22 -1.99 17.97
N ILE A 49 -1.51 -2.34 18.03
CA ILE A 49 -2.28 -2.77 16.86
C ILE A 49 -2.33 -1.68 15.79
N THR A 50 -2.55 -0.42 16.20
CA THR A 50 -2.60 0.72 15.29
C THR A 50 -1.24 0.94 14.61
N PHE A 51 -0.15 0.85 15.36
CA PHE A 51 1.20 0.99 14.84
C PHE A 51 1.51 -0.07 13.78
N PHE A 52 1.25 -1.35 14.07
CA PHE A 52 1.43 -2.42 13.09
C PHE A 52 0.51 -2.26 11.88
N SER A 53 -0.75 -1.87 12.07
CA SER A 53 -1.70 -1.65 10.97
C SER A 53 -1.22 -0.56 10.00
N VAL A 54 -0.74 0.56 10.53
CA VAL A 54 -0.19 1.67 9.73
C VAL A 54 1.10 1.23 9.03
N LEU A 55 1.97 0.49 9.71
CA LEU A 55 3.20 -0.02 9.12
C LEU A 55 2.90 -0.95 7.94
N THR A 56 1.98 -1.90 8.12
CA THR A 56 1.52 -2.80 7.06
C THR A 56 0.86 -2.04 5.91
N ALA A 57 0.01 -1.06 6.20
CA ALA A 57 -0.64 -0.24 5.17
C ALA A 57 0.38 0.57 4.34
N ASN A 58 1.39 1.15 4.99
CA ASN A 58 2.47 1.86 4.28
C ASN A 58 3.28 0.91 3.40
N LEU A 59 3.61 -0.29 3.89
CA LEU A 59 4.33 -1.28 3.10
C LEU A 59 3.49 -1.74 1.89
N ALA A 60 2.21 -2.04 2.09
CA ALA A 60 1.30 -2.39 1.01
C ALA A 60 1.20 -1.25 -0.02
N ALA A 61 1.03 -0.01 0.42
CA ALA A 61 0.98 1.15 -0.46
C ALA A 61 2.28 1.34 -1.25
N PHE A 62 3.44 1.08 -0.64
CA PHE A 62 4.73 1.13 -1.34
C PHE A 62 4.80 0.07 -2.45
N LEU A 63 4.41 -1.17 -2.16
CA LEU A 63 4.41 -2.26 -3.14
C LEU A 63 3.42 -2.00 -4.28
N THR A 64 2.19 -1.59 -3.95
CA THR A 64 1.17 -1.25 -4.95
C THR A 64 1.62 -0.09 -5.84
N ARG A 65 2.30 0.93 -5.29
CA ARG A 65 2.87 2.03 -6.11
C ARG A 65 3.96 1.55 -7.06
N ALA A 66 4.82 0.63 -6.61
CA ALA A 66 5.84 0.04 -7.47
C ALA A 66 5.21 -0.74 -8.64
N GLU A 67 4.18 -1.55 -8.38
CA GLU A 67 3.45 -2.30 -9.41
C GLU A 67 2.64 -1.37 -10.34
N SER A 68 2.03 -0.32 -9.79
CA SER A 68 1.23 0.64 -10.58
C SER A 68 2.09 1.40 -11.60
N ALA A 69 3.31 1.78 -11.23
CA ALA A 69 4.23 2.45 -12.15
C ALA A 69 4.58 1.58 -13.36
N GLU A 70 4.84 0.29 -13.16
CA GLU A 70 5.11 -0.67 -14.25
C GLU A 70 3.88 -0.91 -15.14
N ASN A 71 2.70 -0.98 -14.53
CA ASN A 71 1.42 -1.09 -15.26
C ASN A 71 1.10 0.17 -16.07
N GLU A 72 1.36 1.37 -15.55
CA GLU A 72 1.14 2.63 -16.27
C GLU A 72 2.00 2.73 -17.54
N GLU A 73 3.28 2.37 -17.46
CA GLU A 73 4.16 2.32 -18.64
C GLU A 73 3.64 1.34 -19.71
N SER A 74 3.24 0.14 -19.28
CA SER A 74 2.65 -0.87 -20.17
C SER A 74 1.33 -0.39 -20.79
N GLN A 75 0.49 0.33 -20.05
CA GLN A 75 -0.76 0.88 -20.56
C GLN A 75 -0.53 1.97 -21.61
N ILE A 76 0.47 2.84 -21.42
CA ILE A 76 0.85 3.85 -22.40
C ILE A 76 1.31 3.19 -23.70
N GLU A 77 2.14 2.15 -23.62
CA GLU A 77 2.57 1.40 -24.81
C GLU A 77 1.37 0.79 -25.56
N VAL A 78 0.45 0.17 -24.84
CA VAL A 78 -0.77 -0.41 -25.44
C VAL A 78 -1.66 0.68 -26.05
N LEU A 79 -1.79 1.84 -25.41
CA LEU A 79 -2.54 2.98 -25.94
C LEU A 79 -1.93 3.51 -27.24
N MET A 80 -0.61 3.67 -27.31
CA MET A 80 0.08 4.09 -28.52
C MET A 80 -0.12 3.11 -29.68
N ARG A 81 0.01 1.80 -29.42
CA ARG A 81 -0.28 0.77 -30.43
C ARG A 81 -1.73 0.82 -30.94
N LYS A 82 -2.69 1.10 -30.04
CA LYS A 82 -4.10 1.28 -30.43
C LYS A 82 -4.29 2.50 -31.32
N ILE A 83 -3.62 3.62 -31.02
CA ILE A 83 -3.66 4.83 -31.86
C ILE A 83 -3.12 4.50 -33.26
N GLU A 84 -1.95 3.86 -33.35
CA GLU A 84 -1.35 3.46 -34.64
C GLU A 84 -2.29 2.53 -35.44
N GLY A 85 -2.92 1.56 -34.78
CA GLY A 85 -3.88 0.66 -35.40
C GLY A 85 -5.14 1.39 -35.92
N LEU A 86 -5.65 2.34 -35.15
CA LEU A 86 -6.78 3.18 -35.55
C LEU A 86 -6.41 4.07 -36.74
N GLU A 87 -5.23 4.69 -36.73
CA GLU A 87 -4.74 5.51 -37.84
C GLU A 87 -4.61 4.70 -39.13
N ALA A 88 -4.06 3.49 -39.04
CA ALA A 88 -3.96 2.58 -40.19
C ALA A 88 -5.35 2.21 -40.74
N ALA A 89 -6.31 1.89 -39.87
CA ALA A 89 -7.69 1.58 -40.27
C ALA A 89 -8.39 2.78 -40.92
N VAL A 90 -8.21 3.99 -40.38
CA VAL A 90 -8.73 5.24 -40.97
C VAL A 90 -8.12 5.45 -42.35
N ARG A 91 -6.80 5.36 -42.50
CA ARG A 91 -6.12 5.50 -43.80
C ARG A 91 -6.63 4.48 -44.82
N GLN A 92 -6.84 3.23 -44.41
CA GLN A 92 -7.41 2.20 -45.27
C GLN A 92 -8.84 2.54 -45.71
N SER A 93 -9.68 3.03 -44.80
CA SER A 93 -11.05 3.44 -45.12
C SER A 93 -11.09 4.61 -46.11
N LEU A 94 -10.17 5.57 -46.00
CA LEU A 94 -10.04 6.70 -46.93
C LEU A 94 -9.61 6.24 -48.33
N GLN A 95 -8.68 5.29 -48.43
CA GLN A 95 -8.25 4.72 -49.72
C GLN A 95 -9.36 3.89 -50.39
N ALA A 96 -10.13 3.13 -49.62
CA ALA A 96 -11.25 2.35 -50.14
C ALA A 96 -12.42 3.23 -50.62
N GLN A 97 -12.58 4.43 -50.05
CA GLN A 97 -13.59 5.41 -50.47
C GLN A 97 -13.12 6.34 -51.59
N GLN A 98 -11.82 6.40 -51.92
CA GLN A 98 -11.35 7.13 -53.11
C GLN A 98 -11.78 6.35 -54.37
N PRO A 99 -12.77 6.83 -55.14
CA PRO A 99 -13.08 6.24 -56.43
C PRO A 99 -11.84 6.34 -57.31
N ARG A 100 -11.68 5.39 -58.24
CA ARG A 100 -10.68 5.42 -59.32
C ARG A 100 -10.85 6.70 -60.17
N PHE A 101 -10.37 7.83 -59.67
CA PHE A 101 -10.32 9.13 -60.33
C PHE A 101 -9.15 9.19 -61.34
N ASP A 102 -8.78 8.04 -61.90
CA ASP A 102 -7.67 7.90 -62.85
C ASP A 102 -8.13 7.21 -64.15
N ASP A 103 -9.33 7.59 -64.64
CA ASP A 103 -9.89 7.08 -65.89
C ASP A 103 -10.33 8.19 -66.86
N THR A 104 -9.99 9.46 -66.62
CA THR A 104 -10.38 10.57 -67.52
C THR A 104 -9.22 11.46 -67.90
N ALA A 105 -8.06 10.89 -68.24
CA ALA A 105 -7.12 11.58 -69.10
C ALA A 105 -7.66 11.50 -70.54
N PRO A 106 -8.13 12.61 -71.16
CA PRO A 106 -8.57 12.56 -72.55
C PRO A 106 -7.38 12.22 -73.47
N PRO A 107 -7.52 11.27 -74.41
CA PRO A 107 -6.47 11.00 -75.39
C PRO A 107 -6.32 12.21 -76.33
N ARG A 108 -5.07 12.69 -76.42
CA ARG A 108 -4.46 13.72 -77.28
C ARG A 108 -5.37 14.53 -78.19
#